data_AF-A0A396GXX6-F1
#
_entry.id   AF-A0A396GXX6-F1
#
_cell.length_a   1.000
_cell.length_b   1.000
_cell.length_c   1.000
_cell.angle_alpha   90.00
_cell.angle_beta   90.00
_cell.angle_gamma   90.00
#
_symmetry.space_group_name_H-M   'P 1'
#
loop_
_entity.id
_entity.type
_entity.pdbx_description
1 polymer ?
#
loop_
_entity_poly.entity_id
_entity_poly.type
_entity_poly.pdbx_seq_one_letter_code
_entity_poly.pdbx_strand_id
1 'polypeptide(L)'
;MAFRLLRLHGHHVSANVFKNFERNGEFFCFAGERTQSVTPMYSLYKATQVMFPGEKILEQAKHFSANFLREKSEANELIDKWVIMKNLPGEIAYALDVPWYANLSRVETRFYIDQYGGESDVWISKTLYRMLNVSNNNYLELAKLDYNNCQTQHLKEWSMIQKWYSESRLGEFGLSKRELLLAYFLAAANIFEPERSHERLAWAKTTALLETITSYVSDADLKKDFVKKFSDYINRQDYSIGRRLNKNKTGDELVETLVATIDQISGDIFVSYGHEIGYDMHQCWKKWLSSWQSEGDKCEGEAELLVQIINLSAGHLISEDQICNPQYKHLLQLTNSICHKLHCYQKDKVKSSSSNTHEKITNSETESKMQELVELVFQKSPNDIDFNIKNTFFTVARSFYYAAFCDSKTINFHIAKVLFDKVL
;
A
#
# COMPACT_ATOMS: atom_id res chain seq x y z
N MET A 1 -22.90 5.64 1.61
CA MET A 1 -22.34 4.66 0.65
C MET A 1 -22.03 5.28 -0.71
N ALA A 2 -23.03 5.80 -1.45
CA ALA A 2 -22.85 6.33 -2.81
C ALA A 2 -21.74 7.39 -2.91
N PHE A 3 -21.69 8.36 -1.99
CA PHE A 3 -20.62 9.36 -1.91
C PHE A 3 -19.21 8.74 -2.00
N ARG A 4 -18.94 7.73 -1.17
CA ARG A 4 -17.64 7.04 -1.11
C ARG A 4 -17.31 6.35 -2.43
N LEU A 5 -18.24 5.57 -2.95
CA LEU A 5 -18.04 4.80 -4.18
C LEU A 5 -17.85 5.73 -5.39
N LEU A 6 -18.70 6.74 -5.54
CA LEU A 6 -18.61 7.72 -6.62
C LEU A 6 -17.26 8.46 -6.58
N ARG A 7 -16.82 8.91 -5.39
CA ARG A 7 -15.53 9.58 -5.24
C ARG A 7 -14.35 8.67 -5.60
N LEU A 8 -14.34 7.43 -5.11
CA LEU A 8 -13.28 6.46 -5.43
C LEU A 8 -13.23 6.09 -6.92
N HIS A 9 -14.32 6.32 -7.68
CA HIS A 9 -14.37 6.12 -9.13
C HIS A 9 -14.22 7.43 -9.93
N GLY A 10 -13.75 8.50 -9.27
CA GLY A 10 -13.40 9.76 -9.91
C GLY A 10 -14.58 10.64 -10.31
N HIS A 11 -15.77 10.41 -9.74
CA HIS A 11 -16.89 11.33 -9.88
C HIS A 11 -16.76 12.52 -8.93
N HIS A 12 -17.07 13.70 -9.42
CA HIS A 12 -17.10 14.91 -8.61
C HIS A 12 -18.34 14.95 -7.71
N VAL A 13 -18.18 14.57 -6.44
CA VAL A 13 -19.23 14.60 -5.42
C VAL A 13 -18.82 15.47 -4.24
N SER A 14 -19.73 16.35 -3.81
CA SER A 14 -19.49 17.28 -2.70
C SER A 14 -19.84 16.64 -1.35
N ALA A 15 -18.96 16.78 -0.36
CA ALA A 15 -19.26 16.38 1.02
C ALA A 15 -20.41 17.17 1.67
N ASN A 16 -20.82 18.30 1.08
CA ASN A 16 -21.94 19.09 1.60
C ASN A 16 -23.27 18.32 1.66
N VAL A 17 -23.41 17.20 0.95
CA VAL A 17 -24.58 16.31 1.06
C VAL A 17 -24.82 15.83 2.50
N PHE A 18 -23.77 15.73 3.32
CA PHE A 18 -23.86 15.29 4.71
C PHE A 18 -24.46 16.35 5.64
N LYS A 19 -24.47 17.63 5.26
CA LYS A 19 -25.11 18.70 6.05
C LYS A 19 -26.61 18.48 6.23
N ASN A 20 -27.26 17.77 5.32
CA ASN A 20 -28.68 17.42 5.42
C ASN A 20 -28.99 16.46 6.59
N PHE A 21 -27.95 15.78 7.11
CA PHE A 21 -28.06 14.76 8.14
C PHE A 21 -27.37 15.15 9.44
N GLU A 22 -26.76 16.34 9.47
CA GLU A 22 -26.04 16.87 10.63
C GLU A 22 -26.96 17.79 11.43
N ARG A 23 -26.91 17.67 12.75
CA ARG A 23 -27.55 18.61 13.68
C ARG A 23 -26.78 18.65 15.00
N ASN A 24 -26.26 19.83 15.34
CA ASN A 24 -25.51 20.09 16.58
C ASN A 24 -24.26 19.21 16.74
N GLY A 25 -23.59 18.87 15.63
CA GLY A 25 -22.40 18.01 15.63
C GLY A 25 -22.71 16.51 15.64
N GLU A 26 -23.99 16.12 15.69
CA GLU A 26 -24.43 14.73 15.59
C GLU A 26 -24.96 14.42 14.18
N PHE A 27 -24.87 13.15 13.76
CA PHE A 27 -25.34 12.69 12.47
C PHE A 27 -26.46 11.66 12.62
N PHE A 28 -27.47 11.75 11.75
CA PHE A 28 -28.68 10.94 11.82
C PHE A 28 -28.97 10.22 10.51
N CYS A 29 -29.72 9.12 10.57
CA CYS A 29 -30.05 8.32 9.38
C CYS A 29 -30.95 9.08 8.39
N PHE A 30 -31.84 9.94 8.90
CA PHE A 30 -32.80 10.69 8.10
C PHE A 30 -32.83 12.16 8.54
N ALA A 31 -33.03 13.05 7.57
CA ALA A 31 -33.14 14.48 7.82
C ALA A 31 -34.33 14.77 8.76
N GLY A 32 -34.09 15.53 9.83
CA GLY A 32 -35.12 15.92 10.79
C GLY A 32 -35.49 14.85 11.83
N GLU A 33 -34.98 13.62 11.72
CA GLU A 33 -35.16 12.58 12.72
C GLU A 33 -33.99 12.53 13.73
N ARG A 34 -34.20 11.82 14.84
CA ARG A 34 -33.15 11.54 15.85
C ARG A 34 -32.66 10.09 15.80
N THR A 35 -33.00 9.38 14.73
CA THR A 35 -32.73 7.96 14.60
C THR A 35 -31.27 7.73 14.20
N GLN A 36 -30.50 7.08 15.08
CA GLN A 36 -29.15 6.57 14.79
C GLN A 36 -29.20 5.03 14.71
N SER A 37 -28.34 4.44 13.90
CA SER A 37 -28.24 2.98 13.77
C SER A 37 -26.80 2.60 13.41
N VAL A 38 -26.41 1.38 13.74
CA VAL A 38 -25.02 0.91 13.60
C VAL A 38 -24.56 0.93 12.15
N THR A 39 -25.33 0.36 11.21
CA THR A 39 -24.89 0.22 9.80
C THR A 39 -24.84 1.53 9.02
N PRO A 40 -25.77 2.51 9.19
CA PRO A 40 -25.62 3.83 8.59
C PRO A 40 -24.43 4.60 9.17
N MET A 41 -24.19 4.52 10.49
CA MET A 41 -23.03 5.17 11.12
C MET A 41 -21.70 4.53 10.69
N TYR A 42 -21.66 3.20 10.56
CA TYR A 42 -20.52 2.51 9.96
C TYR A 42 -20.29 2.92 8.50
N SER A 43 -21.37 3.07 7.72
CA SER A 43 -21.28 3.57 6.35
C SER A 43 -20.83 5.02 6.25
N LEU A 44 -21.20 5.86 7.23
CA LEU A 44 -20.73 7.25 7.36
C LEU A 44 -19.25 7.28 7.70
N TYR A 45 -18.81 6.48 8.68
CA TYR A 45 -17.40 6.33 9.05
C TYR A 45 -16.53 5.93 7.86
N LYS A 46 -16.95 4.92 7.08
CA LYS A 46 -16.23 4.55 5.84
C LYS A 46 -16.22 5.68 4.81
N ALA A 47 -17.27 6.49 4.74
CA ALA A 47 -17.33 7.63 3.81
C ALA A 47 -16.34 8.75 4.19
N THR A 48 -16.03 8.93 5.47
CA THR A 48 -15.08 9.96 5.91
C THR A 48 -13.63 9.59 5.62
N GLN A 49 -13.35 8.33 5.27
CA GLN A 49 -12.00 7.88 4.93
C GLN A 49 -11.49 8.47 3.61
N VAL A 50 -12.40 8.86 2.70
CA VAL A 50 -12.08 9.45 1.39
C VAL A 50 -12.23 10.98 1.38
N MET A 51 -11.97 11.59 2.52
CA MET A 51 -12.06 13.03 2.75
C MET A 51 -10.92 13.77 2.03
N PHE A 52 -11.26 14.91 1.42
CA PHE A 52 -10.30 15.85 0.84
C PHE A 52 -9.97 16.99 1.84
N PRO A 53 -8.83 17.68 1.66
CA PRO A 53 -8.45 18.79 2.53
C PRO A 53 -9.55 19.86 2.68
N GLY A 54 -9.82 20.27 3.91
CA GLY A 54 -10.77 21.34 4.22
C GLY A 54 -12.25 20.92 4.27
N GLU A 55 -12.59 19.65 4.06
CA GLU A 55 -13.96 19.14 4.18
C GLU A 55 -14.39 18.94 5.65
N LYS A 56 -14.55 20.04 6.39
CA LYS A 56 -14.88 20.05 7.84
C LYS A 56 -16.09 19.19 8.25
N ILE A 57 -17.08 19.06 7.37
CA ILE A 57 -18.26 18.21 7.63
C ILE A 57 -17.88 16.73 7.74
N LEU A 58 -16.88 16.27 6.98
CA LEU A 58 -16.37 14.90 7.08
C LEU A 58 -15.44 14.73 8.29
N GLU A 59 -14.73 15.76 8.71
CA GLU A 59 -13.95 15.73 9.97
C GLU A 59 -14.88 15.52 11.17
N GLN A 60 -15.97 16.30 11.24
CA GLN A 60 -17.01 16.15 12.25
C GLN A 60 -17.66 14.75 12.18
N ALA A 61 -18.00 14.29 10.97
CA ALA A 61 -18.57 12.96 10.77
C ALA A 61 -17.61 11.84 11.18
N LYS A 62 -16.30 11.98 10.94
CA LYS A 62 -15.26 11.00 11.30
C LYS A 62 -15.25 10.83 12.82
N HIS A 63 -15.17 11.96 13.54
CA HIS A 63 -15.17 11.96 15.00
C HIS A 63 -16.47 11.39 15.58
N PHE A 64 -17.62 11.89 15.13
CA PHE A 64 -18.92 11.45 15.63
C PHE A 64 -19.14 9.94 15.39
N SER A 65 -18.97 9.48 14.14
CA SER A 65 -19.24 8.09 13.79
C SER A 65 -18.24 7.12 14.44
N ALA A 66 -16.97 7.49 14.57
CA ALA A 66 -16.00 6.66 15.28
C ALA A 66 -16.36 6.49 16.77
N ASN A 67 -16.73 7.57 17.46
CA ASN A 67 -17.13 7.51 18.86
C ASN A 67 -18.40 6.70 19.05
N PHE A 68 -19.43 6.96 18.24
CA PHE A 68 -20.67 6.18 18.27
C PHE A 68 -20.41 4.68 18.11
N LEU A 69 -19.56 4.27 17.16
CA LEU A 69 -19.25 2.86 16.93
C LEU A 69 -18.43 2.24 18.07
N ARG A 70 -17.52 3.00 18.68
CA ARG A 70 -16.75 2.55 19.85
C ARG A 70 -17.65 2.35 21.07
N GLU A 71 -18.51 3.32 21.36
CA GLU A 71 -19.49 3.22 22.46
C GLU A 71 -20.41 2.01 22.27
N LYS A 72 -20.89 1.77 21.04
CA LYS A 72 -21.69 0.58 20.73
C LYS A 72 -20.89 -0.72 20.84
N SER A 73 -19.62 -0.71 20.51
CA SER A 73 -18.71 -1.85 20.70
C SER A 73 -18.55 -2.19 22.18
N GLU A 74 -18.22 -1.19 23.00
CA GLU A 74 -18.00 -1.34 24.45
C GLU A 74 -19.26 -1.79 25.20
N ALA A 75 -20.43 -1.34 24.74
CA ALA A 75 -21.72 -1.77 25.28
C ALA A 75 -22.20 -3.16 24.78
N ASN A 76 -21.45 -3.81 23.87
CA ASN A 76 -21.90 -5.02 23.15
C ASN A 76 -23.23 -4.82 22.39
N GLU A 77 -23.42 -3.62 21.83
CA GLU A 77 -24.63 -3.19 21.11
C GLU A 77 -24.37 -3.01 19.59
N LEU A 78 -23.38 -3.71 19.04
CA LEU A 78 -23.11 -3.75 17.58
C LEU A 78 -24.12 -4.64 16.84
N ILE A 79 -25.40 -4.34 17.05
CA ILE A 79 -26.56 -4.96 16.42
C ILE A 79 -27.29 -3.86 15.66
N ASP A 80 -27.76 -4.16 14.45
CA ASP A 80 -28.46 -3.19 13.63
C ASP A 80 -29.96 -3.47 13.55
N LYS A 81 -30.77 -2.41 13.52
CA LYS A 81 -32.22 -2.53 13.45
C LYS A 81 -32.76 -2.83 12.05
N TRP A 82 -31.92 -2.70 11.02
CA TRP A 82 -32.29 -2.86 9.61
C TRP A 82 -31.71 -4.10 8.95
N VAL A 83 -30.79 -4.82 9.61
CA VAL A 83 -30.16 -6.01 9.05
C VAL A 83 -29.64 -6.96 10.14
N ILE A 84 -29.81 -8.26 9.91
CA ILE A 84 -29.21 -9.35 10.66
C ILE A 84 -28.04 -9.86 9.83
N MET A 85 -26.81 -9.56 10.27
CA MET A 85 -25.59 -9.90 9.56
C MET A 85 -24.81 -10.99 10.28
N LYS A 86 -24.08 -11.84 9.53
CA LYS A 86 -23.22 -12.88 10.09
C LYS A 86 -22.20 -12.36 11.11
N ASN A 87 -21.50 -11.26 10.82
CA ASN A 87 -20.46 -10.73 11.73
C ASN A 87 -20.26 -9.21 11.64
N LEU A 88 -21.32 -8.44 11.88
CA LEU A 88 -21.23 -6.97 11.97
C LEU A 88 -20.21 -6.47 13.02
N PRO A 89 -20.09 -7.07 14.22
CA PRO A 89 -19.07 -6.66 15.19
C PRO A 89 -17.65 -6.78 14.65
N GLY A 90 -17.33 -7.87 13.96
CA GLY A 90 -16.01 -8.07 13.35
C GLY A 90 -15.68 -7.08 12.24
N GLU A 91 -16.66 -6.72 11.40
CA GLU A 91 -16.47 -5.69 10.36
C GLU A 91 -16.15 -4.32 10.96
N ILE A 92 -16.87 -3.93 12.02
CA ILE A 92 -16.71 -2.63 12.66
C ILE A 92 -15.41 -2.57 13.45
N ALA A 93 -15.08 -3.64 14.20
CA ALA A 93 -13.82 -3.73 14.92
C ALA A 93 -12.63 -3.57 13.97
N TYR A 94 -12.61 -4.32 12.86
CA TYR A 94 -11.54 -4.21 11.86
C TYR A 94 -11.41 -2.79 11.29
N ALA A 95 -12.52 -2.15 10.94
CA ALA A 95 -12.50 -0.81 10.38
C ALA A 95 -12.05 0.28 11.37
N LEU A 96 -12.33 0.10 12.66
CA LEU A 96 -11.88 1.01 13.73
C LEU A 96 -10.41 0.80 14.10
N ASP A 97 -9.93 -0.45 14.02
CA ASP A 97 -8.56 -0.83 14.36
C ASP A 97 -7.56 -0.47 13.26
N VAL A 98 -7.96 -0.63 11.99
CA VAL A 98 -7.10 -0.39 10.82
C VAL A 98 -7.64 0.79 10.00
N PRO A 99 -7.04 1.99 10.11
CA PRO A 99 -7.48 3.13 9.32
C PRO A 99 -7.28 2.88 7.84
N TRP A 100 -8.07 3.53 6.98
CA TRP A 100 -8.05 3.29 5.53
C TRP A 100 -6.67 3.45 4.89
N TYR A 101 -5.85 4.39 5.37
CA TYR A 101 -4.47 4.57 4.90
C TYR A 101 -3.56 3.38 5.21
N ALA A 102 -3.86 2.60 6.25
CA ALA A 102 -3.19 1.33 6.56
C ALA A 102 -3.91 0.10 6.00
N ASN A 103 -5.10 0.23 5.40
CA ASN A 103 -5.94 -0.94 5.12
C ASN A 103 -5.59 -1.66 3.80
N LEU A 104 -4.54 -2.48 3.76
CA LEU A 104 -4.11 -3.15 2.52
C LEU A 104 -5.21 -4.03 1.91
N SER A 105 -5.35 -4.01 0.59
CA SER A 105 -6.49 -4.58 -0.14
C SER A 105 -6.72 -6.06 0.15
N ARG A 106 -5.66 -6.89 0.13
CA ARG A 106 -5.79 -8.33 0.44
C ARG A 106 -6.02 -8.62 1.92
N VAL A 107 -5.61 -7.72 2.82
CA VAL A 107 -5.86 -7.85 4.25
C VAL A 107 -7.35 -7.61 4.51
N GLU A 108 -7.91 -6.49 4.03
CA GLU A 108 -9.34 -6.20 4.12
C GLU A 108 -10.19 -7.34 3.55
N THR A 109 -9.84 -7.78 2.33
CA THR A 109 -10.56 -8.86 1.64
C THR A 109 -10.52 -10.16 2.45
N ARG A 110 -9.38 -10.49 3.07
CA ARG A 110 -9.24 -11.71 3.87
C ARG A 110 -10.21 -11.76 5.04
N PHE A 111 -10.35 -10.65 5.76
CA PHE A 111 -11.27 -10.57 6.89
C PHE A 111 -12.72 -10.49 6.42
N TYR A 112 -13.00 -9.74 5.36
CA TYR A 112 -14.36 -9.57 4.86
C TYR A 112 -14.95 -10.87 4.32
N ILE A 113 -14.15 -11.75 3.68
CA ILE A 113 -14.64 -13.07 3.25
C ILE A 113 -15.13 -13.91 4.44
N ASP A 114 -14.44 -13.86 5.58
CA ASP A 114 -14.88 -14.57 6.80
C ASP A 114 -16.13 -13.93 7.42
N GLN A 115 -16.31 -12.62 7.24
CA GLN A 115 -17.39 -11.83 7.85
C GLN A 115 -18.69 -11.84 7.02
N TYR A 116 -18.60 -11.90 5.69
CA TYR A 116 -19.74 -11.86 4.80
C TYR A 116 -20.68 -13.06 4.99
N GLY A 117 -21.97 -12.79 5.14
CA GLY A 117 -22.99 -13.81 5.40
C GLY A 117 -23.48 -14.58 4.17
N GLY A 118 -23.12 -14.15 2.96
CA GLY A 118 -23.70 -14.74 1.76
C GLY A 118 -25.22 -14.59 1.77
N GLU A 119 -25.94 -15.68 1.50
CA GLU A 119 -27.40 -15.66 1.52
C GLU A 119 -28.01 -15.59 2.93
N SER A 120 -27.23 -15.78 4.01
CA SER A 120 -27.75 -15.84 5.37
C SER A 120 -28.24 -14.48 5.88
N ASP A 121 -27.66 -13.39 5.40
CA ASP A 121 -28.01 -12.04 5.84
C ASP A 121 -29.48 -11.71 5.51
N VAL A 122 -30.20 -11.14 6.47
CA VAL A 122 -31.63 -10.80 6.36
C VAL A 122 -31.82 -9.31 6.61
N TRP A 123 -32.57 -8.65 5.74
CA TRP A 123 -32.88 -7.24 5.87
C TRP A 123 -34.24 -7.05 6.55
N ILE A 124 -34.35 -6.01 7.36
CA ILE A 124 -35.52 -5.68 8.16
C ILE A 124 -36.10 -4.35 7.66
N SER A 125 -37.39 -4.36 7.31
CA SER A 125 -38.19 -3.16 7.05
C SER A 125 -39.58 -3.39 7.64
N LYS A 126 -40.68 -3.16 6.90
CA LYS A 126 -42.04 -3.57 7.32
C LYS A 126 -42.16 -5.09 7.52
N THR A 127 -41.39 -5.86 6.75
CA THR A 127 -41.25 -7.31 6.84
C THR A 127 -39.79 -7.70 6.70
N LEU A 128 -39.45 -8.95 7.04
CA LEU A 128 -38.16 -9.52 6.69
C LEU A 128 -38.08 -9.74 5.17
N TYR A 129 -36.94 -9.44 4.57
CA TYR A 129 -36.70 -9.65 3.15
C TYR A 129 -35.23 -9.95 2.87
N ARG A 130 -34.92 -10.48 1.68
CA ARG A 130 -33.56 -10.78 1.23
C ARG A 130 -33.22 -9.98 -0.03
N MET A 131 -32.00 -9.48 -0.08
CA MET A 131 -31.44 -8.77 -1.23
C MET A 131 -30.57 -9.75 -2.03
N LEU A 132 -31.16 -10.54 -2.93
CA LEU A 132 -30.45 -11.64 -3.63
C LEU A 132 -29.26 -11.18 -4.51
N ASN A 133 -29.23 -9.90 -4.89
CA ASN A 133 -28.13 -9.29 -5.64
C ASN A 133 -27.07 -8.62 -4.74
N VAL A 134 -27.21 -8.73 -3.42
CA VAL A 134 -26.28 -8.17 -2.42
C VAL A 134 -25.78 -9.26 -1.47
N SER A 135 -26.67 -10.15 -1.04
CA SER A 135 -26.45 -11.23 -0.07
C SER A 135 -26.63 -12.57 -0.81
N ASN A 136 -25.53 -13.15 -1.30
CA ASN A 136 -25.53 -14.32 -2.17
C ASN A 136 -24.27 -15.19 -1.98
N ASN A 137 -24.46 -16.51 -1.86
CA ASN A 137 -23.38 -17.48 -1.73
C ASN A 137 -22.48 -17.56 -2.97
N ASN A 138 -22.99 -17.27 -4.17
CA ASN A 138 -22.18 -17.26 -5.38
C ASN A 138 -21.03 -16.24 -5.31
N TYR A 139 -21.27 -15.08 -4.69
CA TYR A 139 -20.23 -14.08 -4.49
C TYR A 139 -19.19 -14.54 -3.48
N LEU A 140 -19.64 -15.19 -2.40
CA LEU A 140 -18.74 -15.74 -1.38
C LEU A 140 -17.86 -16.86 -1.97
N GLU A 141 -18.46 -17.81 -2.67
CA GLU A 141 -17.71 -18.92 -3.31
C GLU A 141 -16.73 -18.42 -4.36
N LEU A 142 -17.13 -17.47 -5.21
CA LEU A 142 -16.22 -16.84 -6.16
C LEU A 142 -15.06 -16.12 -5.45
N ALA A 143 -15.35 -15.37 -4.39
CA ALA A 143 -14.32 -14.65 -3.62
C ALA A 143 -13.32 -15.61 -2.96
N LYS A 144 -13.78 -16.76 -2.41
CA LYS A 144 -12.91 -17.80 -1.87
C LYS A 144 -12.00 -18.40 -2.94
N LEU A 145 -12.57 -18.76 -4.09
CA LEU A 145 -11.83 -19.36 -5.20
C LEU A 145 -10.78 -18.38 -5.75
N ASP A 146 -11.18 -17.15 -6.03
CA ASP A 146 -10.27 -16.09 -6.51
C ASP A 146 -9.14 -15.82 -5.52
N TYR A 147 -9.47 -15.67 -4.22
CA TYR A 147 -8.48 -15.42 -3.18
C TYR A 147 -7.46 -16.56 -3.08
N ASN A 148 -7.92 -17.81 -3.04
CA ASN A 148 -7.05 -18.98 -2.96
C ASN A 148 -6.20 -19.18 -4.22
N ASN A 149 -6.73 -18.81 -5.40
CA ASN A 149 -5.97 -18.83 -6.66
C ASN A 149 -4.82 -17.82 -6.63
N CYS A 150 -5.11 -16.57 -6.24
CA CYS A 150 -4.10 -15.54 -6.04
C CYS A 150 -3.05 -15.97 -5.00
N GLN A 151 -3.48 -16.46 -3.84
CA GLN A 151 -2.59 -16.92 -2.77
C GLN A 151 -1.68 -18.07 -3.23
N THR A 152 -2.19 -19.01 -4.03
CA THR A 152 -1.38 -20.11 -4.59
C THR A 152 -0.28 -19.57 -5.50
N GLN A 153 -0.57 -18.55 -6.30
CA GLN A 153 0.43 -17.86 -7.11
C GLN A 153 1.45 -17.14 -6.23
N HIS A 154 0.99 -16.44 -5.18
CA HIS A 154 1.88 -15.74 -4.25
C HIS A 154 2.84 -16.68 -3.50
N LEU A 155 2.41 -17.90 -3.16
CA LEU A 155 3.28 -18.91 -2.54
C LEU A 155 4.38 -19.41 -3.49
N LYS A 156 4.08 -19.52 -4.80
CA LYS A 156 5.09 -19.85 -5.81
C LYS A 156 6.11 -18.74 -5.95
N GLU A 157 5.65 -17.49 -6.05
CA GLU A 157 6.51 -16.30 -6.10
C GLU A 157 7.38 -16.17 -4.84
N TRP A 158 6.82 -16.43 -3.65
CA TRP A 158 7.57 -16.45 -2.40
C TRP A 158 8.73 -17.46 -2.46
N SER A 159 8.49 -18.66 -3.00
CA SER A 159 9.53 -19.68 -3.20
C SER A 159 10.63 -19.18 -4.14
N MET A 160 10.27 -18.45 -5.20
CA MET A 160 11.23 -17.83 -6.13
C MET A 160 12.06 -16.74 -5.45
N ILE A 161 11.44 -15.90 -4.61
CA ILE A 161 12.12 -14.85 -3.85
C ILE A 161 13.10 -15.43 -2.84
N GLN A 162 12.72 -16.51 -2.13
CA GLN A 162 13.62 -17.19 -1.20
C GLN A 162 14.85 -17.79 -1.90
N LYS A 163 14.65 -18.34 -3.12
CA LYS A 163 15.74 -18.83 -3.96
C LYS A 163 16.67 -17.68 -4.37
N TRP A 164 16.12 -16.59 -4.93
CA TRP A 164 16.86 -15.38 -5.29
C TRP A 164 17.67 -14.83 -4.11
N TYR A 165 17.05 -14.68 -2.94
CA TYR A 165 17.73 -14.23 -1.72
C TYR A 165 18.96 -15.07 -1.36
N SER A 166 18.85 -16.39 -1.51
CA SER A 166 19.92 -17.33 -1.18
C SER A 166 21.04 -17.29 -2.23
N GLU A 167 20.69 -17.24 -3.52
CA GLU A 167 21.65 -17.16 -4.64
C GLU A 167 22.41 -15.82 -4.65
N SER A 168 21.73 -14.73 -4.30
CA SER A 168 22.31 -13.39 -4.16
C SER A 168 23.03 -13.17 -2.83
N ARG A 169 23.05 -14.15 -1.92
CA ARG A 169 23.71 -14.08 -0.61
C ARG A 169 23.32 -12.84 0.21
N LEU A 170 22.09 -12.33 0.04
CA LEU A 170 21.64 -11.07 0.68
C LEU A 170 21.69 -11.12 2.21
N GLY A 171 21.56 -12.31 2.80
CA GLY A 171 21.72 -12.50 4.25
C GLY A 171 23.12 -12.19 4.78
N GLU A 172 24.16 -12.31 3.95
CA GLU A 172 25.53 -11.96 4.33
C GLU A 172 25.75 -10.45 4.34
N PHE A 173 24.91 -9.70 3.63
CA PHE A 173 24.85 -8.24 3.66
C PHE A 173 23.89 -7.71 4.74
N GLY A 174 23.35 -8.57 5.60
CA GLY A 174 22.55 -8.18 6.76
C GLY A 174 21.03 -8.23 6.56
N LEU A 175 20.52 -8.53 5.35
CA LEU A 175 19.08 -8.61 5.13
C LEU A 175 18.50 -9.87 5.81
N SER A 176 17.60 -9.68 6.77
CA SER A 176 16.94 -10.79 7.43
C SER A 176 15.83 -11.43 6.57
N LYS A 177 15.55 -12.71 6.78
CA LYS A 177 14.38 -13.38 6.15
C LYS A 177 13.04 -12.72 6.53
N ARG A 178 12.98 -12.05 7.68
CA ARG A 178 11.80 -11.32 8.13
C ARG A 178 11.57 -10.06 7.30
N GLU A 179 12.60 -9.28 7.03
CA GLU A 179 12.53 -8.11 6.14
C GLU A 179 12.19 -8.51 4.71
N LEU A 180 12.78 -9.60 4.21
CA LEU A 180 12.45 -10.16 2.90
C LEU A 180 10.97 -10.54 2.80
N LEU A 181 10.44 -11.25 3.82
CA LEU A 181 9.03 -11.65 3.86
C LEU A 181 8.10 -10.45 3.97
N LEU A 182 8.48 -9.43 4.75
CA LEU A 182 7.72 -8.19 4.86
C LEU A 182 7.67 -7.44 3.53
N ALA A 183 8.81 -7.30 2.84
CA ALA A 183 8.89 -6.66 1.53
C ALA A 183 7.96 -7.35 0.52
N TYR A 184 7.99 -8.69 0.47
CA TYR A 184 7.10 -9.44 -0.41
C TYR A 184 5.63 -9.32 -0.01
N PHE A 185 5.32 -9.43 1.28
CA PHE A 185 3.96 -9.28 1.78
C PHE A 185 3.36 -7.92 1.42
N LEU A 186 4.10 -6.82 1.60
CA LEU A 186 3.62 -5.48 1.27
C LEU A 186 3.30 -5.33 -0.23
N ALA A 187 4.14 -5.90 -1.09
CA ALA A 187 3.88 -5.91 -2.53
C ALA A 187 2.63 -6.75 -2.86
N ALA A 188 2.57 -8.00 -2.37
CA ALA A 188 1.48 -8.93 -2.68
C ALA A 188 0.13 -8.53 -2.07
N ALA A 189 0.13 -7.85 -0.93
CA ALA A 189 -1.10 -7.39 -0.28
C ALA A 189 -1.74 -6.19 -1.00
N ASN A 190 -0.96 -5.45 -1.79
CA ASN A 190 -1.40 -4.28 -2.56
C ASN A 190 -1.70 -4.61 -4.03
N ILE A 191 -0.77 -5.28 -4.72
CA ILE A 191 -0.89 -5.72 -6.12
C ILE A 191 -1.03 -7.23 -6.11
N PHE A 192 -2.25 -7.76 -6.17
CA PHE A 192 -2.50 -9.18 -5.88
C PHE A 192 -2.84 -10.00 -7.12
N GLU A 193 -3.19 -9.35 -8.21
CA GLU A 193 -3.68 -9.95 -9.45
C GLU A 193 -2.60 -10.86 -10.06
N PRO A 194 -2.90 -12.12 -10.44
CA PRO A 194 -1.89 -13.05 -10.95
C PRO A 194 -1.04 -12.51 -12.11
N GLU A 195 -1.68 -11.77 -13.03
CA GLU A 195 -1.07 -11.15 -14.21
C GLU A 195 -0.08 -10.03 -13.89
N ARG A 196 -0.10 -9.49 -12.66
CA ARG A 196 0.78 -8.42 -12.18
C ARG A 196 1.97 -8.94 -11.36
N SER A 197 2.36 -10.20 -11.60
CA SER A 197 3.49 -10.86 -10.92
C SER A 197 4.80 -10.08 -11.06
N HIS A 198 5.09 -9.55 -12.24
CA HIS A 198 6.32 -8.79 -12.50
C HIS A 198 6.43 -7.53 -11.63
N GLU A 199 5.33 -6.78 -11.48
CA GLU A 199 5.27 -5.62 -10.59
C GLU A 199 5.53 -6.00 -9.13
N ARG A 200 4.91 -7.08 -8.63
CA ARG A 200 5.13 -7.57 -7.27
C ARG A 200 6.58 -7.98 -7.03
N LEU A 201 7.15 -8.77 -7.95
CA LEU A 201 8.52 -9.27 -7.83
C LEU A 201 9.53 -8.14 -7.90
N ALA A 202 9.34 -7.19 -8.83
CA ALA A 202 10.20 -6.02 -8.96
C ALA A 202 10.13 -5.14 -7.71
N TRP A 203 8.92 -4.88 -7.18
CA TRP A 203 8.74 -4.17 -5.93
C TRP A 203 9.47 -4.88 -4.78
N ALA A 204 9.16 -6.14 -4.51
CA ALA A 204 9.74 -6.88 -3.38
C ALA A 204 11.27 -6.94 -3.43
N LYS A 205 11.85 -7.23 -4.61
CA LYS A 205 13.31 -7.25 -4.81
C LYS A 205 13.93 -5.86 -4.63
N THR A 206 13.27 -4.81 -5.11
CA THR A 206 13.74 -3.42 -4.97
C THR A 206 13.75 -2.99 -3.51
N THR A 207 12.66 -3.25 -2.76
CA THR A 207 12.60 -2.97 -1.32
C THR A 207 13.67 -3.74 -0.54
N ALA A 208 13.88 -5.02 -0.85
CA ALA A 208 14.93 -5.81 -0.22
C ALA A 208 16.35 -5.25 -0.50
N LEU A 209 16.62 -4.83 -1.74
CA LEU A 209 17.91 -4.24 -2.11
C LEU A 209 18.10 -2.85 -1.47
N LEU A 210 17.06 -2.02 -1.40
CA LEU A 210 17.09 -0.73 -0.69
C LEU A 210 17.50 -0.92 0.78
N GLU A 211 16.84 -1.83 1.49
CA GLU A 211 17.15 -2.14 2.89
C GLU A 211 18.58 -2.67 3.04
N THR A 212 19.01 -3.55 2.13
CA THR A 212 20.37 -4.11 2.16
C THR A 212 21.43 -3.04 1.92
N ILE A 213 21.25 -2.18 0.91
CA ILE A 213 22.22 -1.13 0.55
C ILE A 213 22.32 -0.10 1.67
N THR A 214 21.18 0.38 2.18
CA THR A 214 21.15 1.44 3.20
C THR A 214 21.68 0.97 4.55
N SER A 215 21.48 -0.30 4.93
CA SER A 215 21.99 -0.87 6.18
C SER A 215 23.46 -1.28 6.11
N TYR A 216 23.91 -1.85 4.98
CA TYR A 216 25.28 -2.35 4.82
C TYR A 216 26.29 -1.24 4.50
N VAL A 217 25.91 -0.26 3.67
CA VAL A 217 26.80 0.81 3.21
C VAL A 217 26.62 2.05 4.09
N SER A 218 27.31 2.05 5.22
CA SER A 218 27.14 3.05 6.28
C SER A 218 28.03 4.29 6.15
N ASP A 219 29.26 4.14 5.65
CA ASP A 219 30.26 5.23 5.57
C ASP A 219 30.18 6.04 4.26
N ALA A 220 30.46 7.34 4.32
CA ALA A 220 30.39 8.25 3.17
C ALA A 220 31.33 7.85 2.01
N ASP A 221 32.53 7.35 2.31
CA ASP A 221 33.48 6.89 1.30
C ASP A 221 32.98 5.61 0.62
N LEU A 222 32.39 4.69 1.40
CA LEU A 222 31.77 3.49 0.86
C LEU A 222 30.55 3.81 -0.03
N LYS A 223 29.72 4.80 0.35
CA LYS A 223 28.61 5.27 -0.50
C LYS A 223 29.13 5.79 -1.83
N LYS A 224 30.14 6.68 -1.79
CA LYS A 224 30.75 7.25 -3.00
C LYS A 224 31.36 6.18 -3.90
N ASP A 225 32.05 5.19 -3.31
CA ASP A 225 32.60 4.06 -4.05
C ASP A 225 31.50 3.19 -4.68
N PHE A 226 30.42 2.89 -3.94
CA PHE A 226 29.27 2.14 -4.42
C PHE A 226 28.62 2.81 -5.64
N VAL A 227 28.31 4.11 -5.54
CA VAL A 227 27.67 4.87 -6.64
C VAL A 227 28.57 4.96 -7.86
N LYS A 228 29.88 5.17 -7.65
CA LYS A 228 30.87 5.18 -8.74
C LYS A 228 30.91 3.83 -9.45
N LYS A 229 30.98 2.73 -8.70
CA LYS A 229 31.02 1.38 -9.27
C LYS A 229 29.75 1.05 -10.05
N PHE A 230 28.58 1.38 -9.49
CA PHE A 230 27.32 1.22 -10.20
C PHE A 230 27.31 2.02 -11.51
N SER A 231 27.75 3.28 -11.47
CA SER A 231 27.87 4.14 -12.66
C SER A 231 28.85 3.57 -13.69
N ASP A 232 29.97 3.02 -13.26
CA ASP A 232 30.95 2.38 -14.14
C ASP A 232 30.35 1.13 -14.81
N TYR A 233 29.56 0.33 -14.09
CA TYR A 233 28.89 -0.84 -14.65
C TYR A 233 27.91 -0.47 -15.77
N ILE A 234 27.01 0.48 -15.53
CA ILE A 234 26.00 0.89 -16.52
C ILE A 234 26.63 1.60 -17.73
N ASN A 235 27.74 2.33 -17.55
CA ASN A 235 28.42 3.04 -18.64
C ASN A 235 29.31 2.11 -19.48
N ARG A 236 29.78 0.99 -18.93
CA ARG A 236 30.62 -0.01 -19.62
C ARG A 236 29.83 -1.02 -20.45
N GLN A 237 28.51 -0.89 -20.51
CA GLN A 237 27.64 -1.85 -21.20
C GLN A 237 27.78 -1.83 -22.74
N ASP A 238 28.60 -0.92 -23.29
CA ASP A 238 29.21 -1.09 -24.62
C ASP A 238 30.47 -1.98 -24.53
N TYR A 239 30.32 -3.22 -25.01
CA TYR A 239 31.32 -4.26 -25.23
C TYR A 239 31.69 -5.20 -24.05
N SER A 240 31.26 -6.46 -24.26
CA SER A 240 31.84 -7.74 -23.79
C SER A 240 31.28 -8.36 -22.51
N ILE A 241 30.56 -9.46 -22.74
CA ILE A 241 30.16 -10.57 -21.84
C ILE A 241 31.38 -11.26 -21.14
N GLY A 242 32.57 -10.66 -21.20
CA GLY A 242 33.84 -11.33 -20.91
C GLY A 242 34.76 -10.52 -20.01
N ARG A 243 34.32 -10.15 -18.80
CA ARG A 243 35.26 -9.83 -17.71
C ARG A 243 34.68 -10.09 -16.32
N ARG A 244 34.40 -11.36 -16.02
CA ARG A 244 34.48 -11.86 -14.64
C ARG A 244 35.94 -12.19 -14.36
N LEU A 245 36.55 -11.51 -13.39
CA LEU A 245 37.70 -11.91 -12.55
C LEU A 245 38.53 -10.67 -12.18
N ASN A 246 38.13 -9.98 -11.11
CA ASN A 246 39.05 -9.70 -10.01
C ASN A 246 38.27 -9.38 -8.74
N LYS A 247 38.43 -10.24 -7.73
CA LYS A 247 37.66 -10.22 -6.48
C LYS A 247 38.28 -9.24 -5.49
N ASN A 248 37.60 -8.13 -5.22
CA ASN A 248 37.68 -7.46 -3.93
C ASN A 248 36.32 -7.61 -3.22
N LYS A 249 36.36 -8.11 -1.98
CA LYS A 249 35.34 -9.03 -1.44
C LYS A 249 34.15 -8.45 -0.70
N THR A 250 33.89 -7.14 -0.71
CA THR A 250 32.83 -6.60 0.17
C THR A 250 31.88 -5.57 -0.43
N GLY A 251 32.27 -4.85 -1.48
CA GLY A 251 31.39 -3.86 -2.15
C GLY A 251 30.99 -4.22 -3.58
N ASP A 252 31.87 -4.90 -4.32
CA ASP A 252 31.64 -5.22 -5.74
C ASP A 252 30.52 -6.25 -5.90
N GLU A 253 30.45 -7.23 -4.98
CA GLU A 253 29.43 -8.29 -5.02
C GLU A 253 28.00 -7.75 -4.87
N LEU A 254 27.78 -6.71 -4.06
CA LEU A 254 26.44 -6.12 -3.88
C LEU A 254 26.03 -5.24 -5.07
N VAL A 255 26.97 -4.49 -5.66
CA VAL A 255 26.72 -3.73 -6.89
C VAL A 255 26.40 -4.67 -8.06
N GLU A 256 27.17 -5.76 -8.20
CA GLU A 256 26.90 -6.81 -9.20
C GLU A 256 25.54 -7.46 -8.98
N THR A 257 25.16 -7.71 -7.72
CA THR A 257 23.84 -8.27 -7.38
C THR A 257 22.71 -7.31 -7.75
N LEU A 258 22.88 -6.00 -7.51
CA LEU A 258 21.91 -4.98 -7.91
C LEU A 258 21.74 -4.96 -9.44
N VAL A 259 22.85 -4.83 -10.18
CA VAL A 259 22.82 -4.79 -11.66
C VAL A 259 22.21 -6.06 -12.23
N ALA A 260 22.65 -7.24 -11.76
CA ALA A 260 22.10 -8.52 -12.21
C ALA A 260 20.61 -8.66 -11.89
N THR A 261 20.13 -8.11 -10.79
CA THR A 261 18.71 -8.12 -10.44
C THR A 261 17.89 -7.21 -11.36
N ILE A 262 18.40 -6.01 -11.68
CA ILE A 262 17.76 -5.09 -12.64
C ILE A 262 17.68 -5.74 -14.03
N ASP A 263 18.77 -6.34 -14.48
CA ASP A 263 18.84 -7.02 -15.78
C ASP A 263 17.91 -8.24 -15.81
N GLN A 264 17.81 -9.00 -14.71
CA GLN A 264 16.88 -10.12 -14.60
C GLN A 264 15.42 -9.64 -14.71
N ILE A 265 15.02 -8.65 -13.91
CA ILE A 265 13.65 -8.11 -13.94
C ILE A 265 13.31 -7.61 -15.35
N SER A 266 14.23 -6.85 -15.95
CA SER A 266 14.05 -6.28 -17.29
C SER A 266 13.97 -7.37 -18.36
N GLY A 267 14.81 -8.40 -18.27
CA GLY A 267 14.79 -9.55 -19.17
C GLY A 267 13.50 -10.36 -19.06
N ASP A 268 13.02 -10.63 -17.85
CA ASP A 268 11.77 -11.36 -17.61
C ASP A 268 10.56 -10.61 -18.21
N ILE A 269 10.55 -9.27 -18.11
CA ILE A 269 9.54 -8.39 -18.70
C ILE A 269 9.64 -8.32 -20.22
N PHE A 270 10.85 -8.20 -20.76
CA PHE A 270 11.08 -8.23 -22.21
C PHE A 270 10.60 -9.55 -22.82
N VAL A 271 10.90 -10.70 -22.19
CA VAL A 271 10.42 -12.01 -22.65
C VAL A 271 8.90 -12.14 -22.57
N SER A 272 8.28 -11.54 -21.56
CA SER A 272 6.82 -11.66 -21.34
C SER A 272 5.99 -10.71 -22.21
N TYR A 273 6.47 -9.48 -22.43
CA TYR A 273 5.68 -8.40 -23.04
C TYR A 273 6.39 -7.69 -24.20
N GLY A 274 7.68 -7.95 -24.45
CA GLY A 274 8.46 -7.29 -25.50
C GLY A 274 8.90 -5.86 -25.16
N HIS A 275 8.75 -5.42 -23.91
CA HIS A 275 9.13 -4.08 -23.48
C HIS A 275 10.60 -4.02 -23.03
N GLU A 276 11.38 -3.14 -23.64
CA GLU A 276 12.77 -2.88 -23.23
C GLU A 276 12.82 -1.77 -22.18
N ILE A 277 12.92 -2.14 -20.90
CA ILE A 277 12.90 -1.19 -19.77
C ILE A 277 14.22 -1.16 -18.98
N GLY A 278 15.22 -1.93 -19.39
CA GLY A 278 16.48 -2.09 -18.66
C GLY A 278 17.22 -0.78 -18.48
N TYR A 279 17.32 0.02 -19.55
CA TYR A 279 17.95 1.34 -19.49
C TYR A 279 17.25 2.24 -18.47
N ASP A 280 15.91 2.33 -18.53
CA ASP A 280 15.13 3.19 -17.63
C ASP A 280 15.24 2.75 -16.18
N MET A 281 15.19 1.44 -15.91
CA MET A 281 15.41 0.91 -14.55
C MET A 281 16.79 1.27 -14.02
N HIS A 282 17.85 1.14 -14.83
CA HIS A 282 19.20 1.57 -14.46
C HIS A 282 19.27 3.07 -14.17
N GLN A 283 18.59 3.92 -14.95
CA GLN A 283 18.55 5.36 -14.70
C GLN A 283 17.79 5.70 -13.40
N CYS A 284 16.68 5.04 -13.11
CA CYS A 284 15.95 5.20 -11.85
C CYS A 284 16.84 4.90 -10.63
N TRP A 285 17.55 3.76 -10.66
CA TRP A 285 18.50 3.39 -9.61
C TRP A 285 19.68 4.36 -9.53
N LYS A 286 20.24 4.79 -10.66
CA LYS A 286 21.32 5.78 -10.71
C LYS A 286 20.90 7.09 -10.05
N LYS A 287 19.69 7.58 -10.36
CA LYS A 287 19.13 8.80 -9.78
C LYS A 287 19.01 8.68 -8.27
N TRP A 288 18.39 7.60 -7.79
CA TRP A 288 18.24 7.36 -6.36
C TRP A 288 19.58 7.25 -5.64
N LEU A 289 20.52 6.45 -6.15
CA LEU A 289 21.87 6.29 -5.60
C LEU A 289 22.61 7.63 -5.50
N SER A 290 22.49 8.48 -6.53
CA SER A 290 23.16 9.78 -6.56
C SER A 290 22.62 10.71 -5.47
N SER A 291 21.29 10.75 -5.28
CA SER A 291 20.64 11.52 -4.20
C SER A 291 21.01 10.98 -2.82
N TRP A 292 20.93 9.66 -2.63
CA TRP A 292 21.33 8.97 -1.40
C TRP A 292 22.80 9.20 -1.01
N GLN A 293 23.70 9.31 -2.00
CA GLN A 293 25.10 9.69 -1.77
C GLN A 293 25.22 11.11 -1.23
N SER A 294 24.48 12.08 -1.79
CA SER A 294 24.58 13.50 -1.42
C SER A 294 23.85 13.87 -0.13
N GLU A 295 22.76 13.19 0.20
CA GLU A 295 21.82 13.61 1.25
C GLU A 295 22.01 12.89 2.59
N GLY A 296 22.78 11.80 2.62
CA GLY A 296 23.03 11.00 3.84
C GLY A 296 21.97 9.93 4.11
N ASP A 297 21.81 9.49 5.37
CA ASP A 297 20.81 8.47 5.81
C ASP A 297 19.37 9.01 5.87
N LYS A 298 19.05 9.98 5.00
CA LYS A 298 17.72 10.59 4.97
C LYS A 298 16.70 9.72 4.22
N CYS A 299 17.09 8.67 3.50
CA CYS A 299 16.12 7.81 2.77
C CYS A 299 15.16 8.62 1.86
N GLU A 300 15.56 9.83 1.42
CA GLU A 300 14.77 10.64 0.50
C GLU A 300 14.79 9.96 -0.88
N GLY A 301 13.63 9.84 -1.53
CA GLY A 301 13.49 9.25 -2.86
C GLY A 301 13.28 7.73 -2.93
N GLU A 302 13.20 6.99 -1.82
CA GLU A 302 12.87 5.55 -1.86
C GLU A 302 11.48 5.30 -2.48
N ALA A 303 10.51 6.12 -2.11
CA ALA A 303 9.16 6.00 -2.65
C ALA A 303 9.10 6.34 -4.13
N GLU A 304 9.89 7.32 -4.59
CA GLU A 304 10.07 7.61 -6.02
C GLU A 304 10.55 6.39 -6.78
N LEU A 305 11.64 5.76 -6.29
CA LEU A 305 12.22 4.60 -6.94
C LEU A 305 11.19 3.46 -7.03
N LEU A 306 10.47 3.17 -5.95
CA LEU A 306 9.43 2.14 -5.94
C LEU A 306 8.31 2.45 -6.94
N VAL A 307 7.81 3.69 -6.97
CA VAL A 307 6.75 4.09 -7.92
C VAL A 307 7.23 3.93 -9.36
N GLN A 308 8.46 4.34 -9.68
CA GLN A 308 9.02 4.22 -11.02
C GLN A 308 9.20 2.76 -11.42
N ILE A 309 9.79 1.94 -10.55
CA ILE A 309 10.02 0.51 -10.81
C ILE A 309 8.70 -0.24 -11.01
N ILE A 310 7.68 0.04 -10.20
CA ILE A 310 6.35 -0.58 -10.34
C ILE A 310 5.73 -0.17 -11.69
N ASN A 311 5.73 1.12 -12.02
CA ASN A 311 5.15 1.60 -13.28
C ASN A 311 5.89 1.06 -14.51
N LEU A 312 7.23 1.03 -14.51
CA LEU A 312 8.01 0.40 -15.58
C LEU A 312 7.68 -1.09 -15.71
N SER A 313 7.52 -1.78 -14.59
CA SER A 313 7.16 -3.20 -14.57
C SER A 313 5.74 -3.48 -15.06
N ALA A 314 4.85 -2.49 -14.95
CA ALA A 314 3.50 -2.52 -15.52
C ALA A 314 3.47 -2.18 -17.03
N GLY A 315 4.62 -1.81 -17.63
CA GLY A 315 4.69 -1.34 -19.01
C GLY A 315 4.31 0.14 -19.19
N HIS A 316 4.17 0.91 -18.10
CA HIS A 316 3.94 2.34 -18.18
C HIS A 316 5.28 3.07 -18.34
N LEU A 317 5.68 3.32 -19.59
CA LEU A 317 6.81 4.19 -19.90
C LEU A 317 6.44 5.63 -19.60
N ILE A 318 7.03 6.20 -18.54
CA ILE A 318 6.80 7.59 -18.15
C ILE A 318 7.66 8.47 -19.05
N SER A 319 7.06 9.18 -20.00
CA SER A 319 7.80 10.08 -20.89
C SER A 319 8.40 11.27 -20.13
N GLU A 320 9.43 11.91 -20.69
CA GLU A 320 10.02 13.13 -20.10
C GLU A 320 8.98 14.23 -19.87
N ASP A 321 8.00 14.34 -20.78
CA ASP A 321 6.87 15.28 -20.66
C ASP A 321 5.97 14.97 -19.45
N GLN A 322 5.74 13.69 -19.16
CA GLN A 322 4.97 13.26 -17.99
C GLN A 322 5.73 13.52 -16.69
N ILE A 323 7.04 13.29 -16.65
CA ILE A 323 7.88 13.64 -15.49
C ILE A 323 7.86 15.16 -15.26
N CYS A 324 7.78 15.95 -16.34
CA CYS A 324 7.68 17.40 -16.26
C CYS A 324 6.30 17.91 -15.81
N ASN A 325 5.26 17.07 -15.85
CA ASN A 325 3.89 17.42 -15.47
C ASN A 325 3.84 17.92 -13.99
N PRO A 326 3.24 19.09 -13.72
CA PRO A 326 3.13 19.64 -12.37
C PRO A 326 2.43 18.71 -11.37
N GLN A 327 1.42 17.96 -11.80
CA GLN A 327 0.72 17.00 -10.95
C GLN A 327 1.59 15.81 -10.61
N TYR A 328 2.41 15.33 -11.56
CA TYR A 328 3.33 14.22 -11.33
C TYR A 328 4.36 14.64 -10.28
N LYS A 329 4.93 15.83 -10.44
CA LYS A 329 5.87 16.42 -9.47
C LYS A 329 5.22 16.58 -8.09
N HIS A 330 3.95 16.98 -8.05
CA HIS A 330 3.24 17.15 -6.79
C HIS A 330 2.97 15.82 -6.08
N LEU A 331 2.46 14.81 -6.81
CA LEU A 331 2.29 13.44 -6.31
C LEU A 331 3.61 12.88 -5.78
N LEU A 332 4.69 13.08 -6.53
CA LEU A 332 6.03 12.64 -6.16
C LEU A 332 6.52 13.30 -4.86
N GLN A 333 6.41 14.62 -4.76
CA GLN A 333 6.81 15.38 -3.57
C GLN A 333 6.01 14.95 -2.32
N LEU A 334 4.69 14.82 -2.45
CA LEU A 334 3.83 14.37 -1.35
C LEU A 334 4.19 12.95 -0.92
N THR A 335 4.28 12.02 -1.87
CA THR A 335 4.56 10.61 -1.59
C THR A 335 5.93 10.45 -0.93
N ASN A 336 6.98 11.10 -1.44
CA ASN A 336 8.30 11.08 -0.80
C ASN A 336 8.24 11.66 0.61
N SER A 337 7.56 12.79 0.81
CA SER A 337 7.44 13.41 2.14
C SER A 337 6.71 12.53 3.15
N ILE A 338 5.64 11.87 2.73
CA ILE A 338 4.85 10.94 3.54
C ILE A 338 5.68 9.71 3.90
N CYS A 339 6.23 9.03 2.90
CA CYS A 339 6.99 7.79 3.09
C CYS A 339 8.25 8.01 3.92
N HIS A 340 8.98 9.10 3.68
CA HIS A 340 10.16 9.47 4.47
C HIS A 340 9.81 9.60 5.96
N LYS A 341 8.76 10.37 6.30
CA LYS A 341 8.34 10.57 7.69
C LYS A 341 7.90 9.28 8.37
N LEU A 342 7.14 8.45 7.65
CA LEU A 342 6.67 7.15 8.16
C LEU A 342 7.83 6.17 8.37
N HIS A 343 8.81 6.17 7.47
CA HIS A 343 10.02 5.35 7.57
C HIS A 343 10.90 5.79 8.76
N CYS A 344 11.15 7.09 8.94
CA CYS A 344 11.87 7.60 10.11
C CYS A 344 11.17 7.21 11.41
N TYR A 345 9.84 7.38 11.46
CA TYR A 345 9.04 6.96 12.61
C TYR A 345 9.19 5.46 12.89
N GLN A 346 9.17 4.61 11.86
CA GLN A 346 9.34 3.17 12.01
C GLN A 346 10.73 2.81 12.56
N LYS A 347 11.80 3.44 12.05
CA LYS A 347 13.17 3.27 12.56
C LYS A 347 13.27 3.66 14.05
N ASP A 348 12.62 4.75 14.45
CA ASP A 348 12.60 5.20 15.85
C ASP A 348 11.78 4.29 16.76
N LYS A 349 10.67 3.73 16.27
CA LYS A 349 9.82 2.75 16.97
C LYS A 349 10.58 1.46 17.27
N VAL A 350 11.47 1.02 16.37
CA VAL A 350 12.32 -0.15 16.61
C VAL A 350 13.38 0.13 17.69
N LYS A 351 13.87 1.37 17.78
CA LYS A 351 14.89 1.79 18.77
C LYS A 351 14.33 2.09 20.16
N SER A 352 13.05 2.47 20.26
CA SER A 352 12.42 2.89 21.52
C SER A 352 11.31 1.91 21.94
N SER A 353 11.54 1.15 23.00
CA SER A 353 10.60 0.17 23.58
C SER A 353 9.44 0.81 24.38
N SER A 354 8.89 1.95 23.93
CA SER A 354 7.84 2.70 24.63
C SER A 354 6.44 2.54 23.99
N SER A 355 5.43 2.35 24.83
CA SER A 355 4.09 1.84 24.52
C SER A 355 3.03 2.85 24.04
N ASN A 356 3.36 4.12 23.80
CA ASN A 356 2.40 5.13 23.29
C ASN A 356 2.59 5.38 21.78
N THR A 357 2.52 4.32 20.99
CA THR A 357 2.89 4.34 19.56
C THR A 357 1.78 4.87 18.64
N HIS A 358 0.51 4.62 18.92
CA HIS A 358 -0.57 4.96 17.98
C HIS A 358 -0.80 6.48 17.83
N GLU A 359 -0.70 7.27 18.91
CA GLU A 359 -0.91 8.73 18.86
C GLU A 359 0.15 9.50 18.06
N LYS A 360 1.37 8.97 17.93
CA LYS A 360 2.47 9.65 17.21
C LYS A 360 2.42 9.49 15.68
N ILE A 361 1.81 8.42 15.15
CA ILE A 361 1.72 8.16 13.69
C ILE A 361 0.61 8.99 13.06
N THR A 362 -0.48 9.15 13.81
CA THR A 362 -1.57 10.11 13.54
C THR A 362 -1.13 11.54 13.85
N ASN A 363 0.10 11.92 13.50
CA ASN A 363 0.48 13.32 13.51
C ASN A 363 -0.38 14.02 12.43
N SER A 364 -1.04 15.11 12.82
CA SER A 364 -1.93 15.91 11.98
C SER A 364 -1.35 16.19 10.59
N GLU A 365 -0.04 16.39 10.48
CA GLU A 365 0.61 16.71 9.22
C GLU A 365 0.64 15.54 8.22
N THR A 366 0.94 14.31 8.68
CA THR A 366 0.97 13.14 7.79
C THR A 366 -0.44 12.77 7.33
N GLU A 367 -1.44 12.86 8.22
CA GLU A 367 -2.84 12.67 7.80
C GLU A 367 -3.27 13.72 6.77
N SER A 368 -2.91 15.00 6.96
CA SER A 368 -3.24 16.07 6.02
C SER A 368 -2.61 15.84 4.64
N LYS A 369 -1.34 15.44 4.58
CA LYS A 369 -0.68 15.10 3.30
C LYS A 369 -1.28 13.87 2.64
N MET A 370 -1.72 12.87 3.42
CA MET A 370 -2.45 11.72 2.88
C MET A 370 -3.81 12.12 2.30
N GLN A 371 -4.53 13.07 2.89
CA GLN A 371 -5.78 13.60 2.32
C GLN A 371 -5.54 14.32 1.00
N GLU A 372 -4.48 15.12 0.92
CA GLU A 372 -4.07 15.80 -0.32
C GLU A 372 -3.68 14.79 -1.41
N LEU A 373 -2.93 13.74 -1.05
CA LEU A 373 -2.61 12.64 -1.96
C LEU A 373 -3.88 11.94 -2.48
N VAL A 374 -4.86 11.70 -1.62
CA VAL A 374 -6.15 11.10 -1.99
C VAL A 374 -6.91 12.01 -2.97
N GLU A 375 -6.92 13.32 -2.74
CA GLU A 375 -7.53 14.29 -3.66
C GLU A 375 -6.89 14.22 -5.04
N LEU A 376 -5.55 14.32 -5.12
CA LEU A 376 -4.84 14.28 -6.40
C LEU A 376 -5.04 12.97 -7.18
N VAL A 377 -5.11 11.84 -6.48
CA VAL A 377 -5.26 10.52 -7.12
C VAL A 377 -6.67 10.31 -7.65
N PHE A 378 -7.69 10.62 -6.85
CA PHE A 378 -9.08 10.30 -7.19
C PHE A 378 -9.84 11.44 -7.88
N GLN A 379 -9.40 12.69 -7.76
CA GLN A 379 -10.04 13.80 -8.47
C GLN A 379 -9.52 13.88 -9.90
N LYS A 380 -10.44 13.89 -10.88
CA LYS A 380 -10.11 14.10 -12.28
C LYS A 380 -9.77 15.56 -12.55
N SER A 381 -8.79 15.79 -13.41
CA SER A 381 -8.36 17.12 -13.82
C SER A 381 -8.22 17.24 -15.34
N PRO A 382 -8.19 18.46 -15.94
CA PRO A 382 -8.11 18.61 -17.40
C PRO A 382 -6.79 18.13 -18.02
N ASN A 383 -5.69 18.13 -17.25
CA ASN A 383 -4.35 17.69 -17.68
C ASN A 383 -3.92 16.43 -16.90
N ASP A 384 -4.89 15.54 -16.66
CA ASP A 384 -4.71 14.41 -15.75
C ASP A 384 -3.65 13.44 -16.24
N ILE A 385 -2.95 12.86 -15.27
CA ILE A 385 -2.08 11.72 -15.51
C ILE A 385 -2.95 10.46 -15.46
N ASP A 386 -2.52 9.41 -16.17
CA ASP A 386 -3.17 8.11 -16.13
C ASP A 386 -3.46 7.65 -14.69
N PHE A 387 -4.67 7.16 -14.47
CA PHE A 387 -5.13 6.78 -13.13
C PHE A 387 -4.28 5.68 -12.52
N ASN A 388 -3.77 4.73 -13.31
CA ASN A 388 -2.94 3.66 -12.77
C ASN A 388 -1.62 4.22 -12.26
N ILE A 389 -1.00 5.16 -12.97
CA ILE A 389 0.21 5.86 -12.50
C ILE A 389 -0.06 6.60 -11.19
N LYS A 390 -1.17 7.36 -11.10
CA LYS A 390 -1.59 8.05 -9.87
C LYS A 390 -1.82 7.07 -8.72
N ASN A 391 -2.49 5.96 -9.00
CA ASN A 391 -2.79 4.93 -8.02
C ASN A 391 -1.54 4.21 -7.51
N THR A 392 -0.47 4.10 -8.32
CA THR A 392 0.82 3.57 -7.87
C THR A 392 1.41 4.42 -6.73
N PHE A 393 1.37 5.75 -6.81
CA PHE A 393 1.81 6.64 -5.72
C PHE A 393 1.04 6.38 -4.42
N PHE A 394 -0.29 6.32 -4.50
CA PHE A 394 -1.13 6.04 -3.34
C PHE A 394 -0.86 4.65 -2.76
N THR A 395 -0.69 3.65 -3.62
CA THR A 395 -0.40 2.27 -3.24
C THR A 395 0.92 2.16 -2.47
N VAL A 396 1.98 2.83 -2.95
CA VAL A 396 3.27 2.90 -2.24
C VAL A 396 3.10 3.62 -0.90
N ALA A 397 2.46 4.80 -0.86
CA ALA A 397 2.25 5.54 0.39
C ALA A 397 1.50 4.71 1.46
N ARG A 398 0.46 3.97 1.06
CA ARG A 398 -0.29 3.07 1.97
C ARG A 398 0.55 1.94 2.52
N SER A 399 1.48 1.39 1.73
CA SER A 399 2.37 0.33 2.21
C SER A 399 3.28 0.82 3.34
N PHE A 400 3.84 2.04 3.21
CA PHE A 400 4.63 2.69 4.27
C PHE A 400 3.76 3.04 5.47
N TYR A 401 2.54 3.53 5.23
CA TYR A 401 1.61 3.87 6.30
C TYR A 401 1.24 2.62 7.12
N TYR A 402 0.92 1.51 6.47
CA TYR A 402 0.66 0.23 7.12
C TYR A 402 1.86 -0.26 7.94
N ALA A 403 3.08 -0.24 7.35
CA ALA A 403 4.28 -0.71 8.02
C ALA A 403 4.65 0.12 9.26
N ALA A 404 4.40 1.43 9.23
CA ALA A 404 4.55 2.30 10.39
C ALA A 404 3.45 2.05 11.44
N PHE A 405 2.19 1.98 10.99
CA PHE A 405 1.00 1.89 11.83
C PHE A 405 0.94 0.58 12.62
N CYS A 406 0.99 -0.56 11.92
CA CYS A 406 0.85 -1.87 12.54
C CYS A 406 2.12 -2.23 13.33
N ASP A 407 1.95 -2.88 14.49
CA ASP A 407 3.05 -3.48 15.22
C ASP A 407 3.48 -4.83 14.57
N SER A 408 4.65 -5.35 14.96
CA SER A 408 5.18 -6.61 14.41
C SER A 408 4.28 -7.82 14.65
N LYS A 409 3.54 -7.89 15.76
CA LYS A 409 2.62 -9.01 16.04
C LYS A 409 1.44 -8.96 15.08
N THR A 410 0.86 -7.78 14.87
CA THR A 410 -0.23 -7.55 13.91
C THR A 410 0.23 -7.87 12.49
N ILE A 411 1.41 -7.39 12.09
CA ILE A 411 1.99 -7.69 10.77
C ILE A 411 2.19 -9.20 10.58
N ASN A 412 2.76 -9.90 11.55
CA ASN A 412 2.96 -11.35 11.46
C ASN A 412 1.64 -12.12 11.36
N PHE A 413 0.61 -11.68 12.09
CA PHE A 413 -0.72 -12.26 12.00
C PHE A 413 -1.34 -12.07 10.62
N HIS A 414 -1.25 -10.87 10.04
CA HIS A 414 -1.72 -10.60 8.69
C HIS A 414 -0.95 -11.39 7.63
N ILE A 415 0.38 -11.50 7.76
CA ILE A 415 1.22 -12.33 6.87
C ILE A 415 0.74 -13.78 6.88
N ALA A 416 0.54 -14.36 8.07
CA ALA A 416 0.03 -15.72 8.22
C ALA A 416 -1.33 -15.88 7.51
N LYS A 417 -2.27 -14.98 7.81
CA LYS A 417 -3.63 -15.03 7.27
C LYS A 417 -3.72 -14.85 5.76
N VAL A 418 -2.88 -13.98 5.19
CA VAL A 418 -2.97 -13.56 3.80
C VAL A 418 -2.17 -14.48 2.88
N LEU A 419 -0.96 -14.86 3.27
CA LEU A 419 -0.07 -15.65 2.41
C LEU A 419 -0.17 -17.15 2.65
N PHE A 420 -0.46 -17.59 3.87
CA PHE A 420 -0.27 -18.99 4.27
C PHE A 420 -1.56 -19.71 4.68
N ASP A 421 -2.56 -19.00 5.19
CA ASP A 421 -3.87 -19.58 5.54
C ASP A 421 -4.84 -19.52 4.36
N LYS A 422 -5.22 -20.67 3.81
CA LYS A 422 -6.30 -20.75 2.82
C LYS A 422 -7.63 -20.29 3.42
N VAL A 423 -8.46 -19.71 2.56
CA VAL A 423 -9.85 -19.44 2.88
C VAL A 423 -10.65 -20.72 2.65
N LEU A 424 -11.40 -21.16 3.67
CA LEU A 424 -12.22 -22.38 3.65
C LEU A 424 -13.65 -22.09 3.21
#